data_AF-A0A6J1NJ59-F1
#
_entry.id   AF-A0A6J1NJ59-F1
#
_cell.length_a   1.000
_cell.length_b   1.000
_cell.length_c   1.000
_cell.angle_alpha   90.00
_cell.angle_beta   90.00
_cell.angle_gamma   90.00
#
_symmetry.space_group_name_H-M   'P 1'
#
loop_
_entity.id
_entity.type
_entity.pdbx_description
1 polymer ?
#
loop_
_entity_poly.entity_id
_entity_poly.type
_entity_poly.pdbx_seq_one_letter_code
_entity_poly.pdbx_strand_id
1 'polypeptide(L)'
;MLSRREKLLIQPWEDRRFKDHRSKVKSALPCIDDRAPAARPHVALKLKKCQKELDRKNKIQSDNFSLLQRLGAIMKVNRLDNHWRKPLPTFHKKVGQFFDCDSVQRLPPPCSPLSPPETLGSVRCYACEYRKMKSKQAFELAFENDDGAIDLPPINMY
;
A
#
# COMPACT_ATOMS: atom_id res chain seq x y z
N MET A 1 -25.68 -47.69 -75.82
CA MET A 1 -24.29 -47.68 -76.32
C MET A 1 -24.05 -46.32 -76.96
N LEU A 2 -23.10 -45.52 -76.46
CA LEU A 2 -22.79 -44.21 -77.05
C LEU A 2 -22.43 -44.34 -78.53
N SER A 3 -22.92 -43.40 -79.33
CA SER A 3 -22.69 -43.32 -80.77
C SER A 3 -21.20 -43.21 -81.08
N ARG A 4 -20.77 -43.73 -82.24
CA ARG A 4 -19.38 -43.58 -82.72
C ARG A 4 -18.96 -42.11 -82.81
N ARG A 5 -19.91 -41.23 -83.13
CA ARG A 5 -19.72 -39.78 -83.17
C ARG A 5 -19.48 -39.20 -81.77
N GLU A 6 -20.23 -39.65 -80.76
CA GLU A 6 -20.07 -39.20 -79.37
C GLU A 6 -18.71 -39.62 -78.81
N LYS A 7 -18.29 -40.87 -79.04
CA LYS A 7 -17.00 -41.37 -78.55
C LYS A 7 -15.79 -40.64 -79.16
N LEU A 8 -15.89 -40.21 -80.41
CA LEU A 8 -14.76 -39.60 -81.12
C LEU A 8 -14.71 -38.08 -81.03
N LEU A 9 -15.87 -37.39 -81.01
CA LEU A 9 -15.90 -35.93 -81.03
C LEU A 9 -16.26 -35.31 -79.67
N ILE A 10 -17.12 -35.97 -78.88
CA ILE A 10 -17.70 -35.36 -77.68
C ILE A 10 -16.93 -35.80 -76.43
N GLN A 11 -16.72 -37.10 -76.26
CA GLN A 11 -16.03 -37.67 -75.09
C GLN A 11 -14.64 -37.06 -74.81
N PRO A 12 -13.73 -36.91 -75.80
CA PRO A 12 -12.40 -36.36 -75.54
C PRO A 12 -12.46 -34.92 -75.01
N TRP A 13 -13.47 -34.16 -75.44
CA TRP A 13 -13.66 -32.78 -75.05
C TRP A 13 -14.24 -32.68 -73.63
N GLU A 14 -15.22 -33.53 -73.31
CA GLU A 14 -15.78 -33.69 -71.96
C GLU A 14 -14.72 -34.15 -70.96
N ASP A 15 -13.91 -35.14 -71.32
CA ASP A 15 -12.82 -35.66 -70.49
C ASP A 15 -11.77 -34.60 -70.21
N ARG A 16 -11.40 -33.79 -71.22
CA ARG A 16 -10.48 -32.67 -71.03
C ARG A 16 -11.07 -31.61 -70.10
N ARG A 17 -12.32 -31.20 -70.33
CA ARG A 17 -13.02 -30.23 -69.49
C ARG A 17 -13.17 -30.72 -68.04
N PHE A 18 -13.44 -32.01 -67.85
CA PHE A 18 -13.52 -32.63 -66.54
C PHE A 18 -12.16 -32.64 -65.83
N LYS A 19 -11.08 -33.03 -66.53
CA LYS A 19 -9.71 -32.99 -66.00
C LYS A 19 -9.29 -31.57 -65.62
N ASP A 20 -9.60 -30.59 -66.46
CA ASP A 20 -9.30 -29.17 -66.21
C ASP A 20 -10.07 -28.65 -64.99
N HIS A 21 -11.37 -28.95 -64.89
CA HIS A 21 -12.17 -28.63 -63.70
C HIS A 21 -11.58 -29.27 -62.46
N ARG A 22 -11.26 -30.56 -62.50
CA ARG A 22 -10.70 -31.27 -61.34
C ARG A 22 -9.35 -30.70 -60.93
N SER A 23 -8.53 -30.28 -61.89
CA SER A 23 -7.27 -29.58 -61.63
C SER A 23 -7.53 -28.25 -60.90
N LYS A 24 -8.45 -27.42 -61.42
CA LYS A 24 -8.83 -26.14 -60.81
C LYS A 24 -9.39 -26.28 -59.39
N VAL A 25 -10.20 -27.31 -59.15
CA VAL A 25 -10.73 -27.59 -57.80
C VAL A 25 -9.64 -28.05 -56.86
N LYS A 26 -8.72 -28.93 -57.31
CA LYS A 26 -7.60 -29.38 -56.49
C LYS A 26 -6.63 -28.25 -56.15
N SER A 27 -6.43 -27.31 -57.06
CA SER A 27 -5.56 -26.14 -56.85
C SER A 27 -6.26 -24.96 -56.16
N ALA A 28 -7.56 -25.07 -55.87
CA ALA A 28 -8.30 -23.99 -55.24
C ALA A 28 -7.80 -23.80 -53.80
N LEU A 29 -7.33 -22.59 -53.50
CA LEU A 29 -6.97 -22.18 -52.15
C LEU A 29 -8.21 -21.58 -51.45
N PRO A 30 -8.26 -21.60 -50.11
CA PRO A 30 -9.31 -20.91 -49.38
C PRO A 30 -9.32 -19.41 -49.74
N CYS A 31 -10.51 -18.86 -49.94
CA CYS A 31 -10.71 -17.44 -50.27
C CYS A 31 -10.32 -16.51 -49.09
N ILE A 32 -10.42 -17.04 -47.87
CA ILE A 32 -10.16 -16.32 -46.63
C ILE A 32 -9.03 -17.06 -45.91
N ASP A 33 -8.07 -16.29 -45.38
CA ASP A 33 -7.03 -16.84 -44.52
C ASP A 33 -7.62 -17.09 -43.11
N ASP A 34 -7.77 -18.38 -42.76
CA ASP A 34 -8.27 -18.81 -41.45
C ASP A 34 -7.13 -18.96 -40.41
N ARG A 35 -5.90 -18.52 -40.72
CA ARG A 35 -4.77 -18.66 -39.81
C ARG A 35 -4.91 -17.75 -38.59
N ALA A 36 -4.51 -18.28 -37.44
CA ALA A 36 -4.40 -17.48 -36.23
C ALA A 36 -3.39 -16.34 -36.43
N PRO A 37 -3.72 -15.09 -36.03
CA PRO A 37 -2.78 -13.99 -36.08
C PRO A 37 -1.51 -14.29 -35.27
N ALA A 38 -0.40 -13.68 -35.67
CA ALA A 38 0.85 -13.79 -34.92
C ALA A 38 0.66 -13.39 -33.44
N ALA A 39 1.26 -14.17 -32.55
CA ALA A 39 1.16 -13.94 -31.11
C ALA A 39 1.72 -12.56 -30.77
N ARG A 40 0.85 -11.70 -30.23
CA ARG A 40 1.23 -10.34 -29.81
C ARG A 40 1.72 -10.41 -28.36
N PRO A 41 2.98 -10.01 -28.07
CA PRO A 41 3.55 -10.14 -26.73
C PRO A 41 2.76 -9.35 -25.68
N HIS A 42 2.16 -8.21 -26.05
CA HIS A 42 1.31 -7.42 -25.15
C HIS A 42 -0.05 -8.07 -24.82
N VAL A 43 -0.51 -9.06 -25.61
CA VAL A 43 -1.72 -9.83 -25.33
C VAL A 43 -1.41 -10.97 -24.35
N ALA A 44 -0.26 -11.62 -24.53
CA ALA A 44 0.21 -12.68 -23.64
C ALA A 44 0.69 -12.14 -22.28
N LEU A 45 1.32 -10.96 -22.27
CA LEU A 45 1.95 -10.38 -21.09
C LEU A 45 1.19 -9.15 -20.60
N LYS A 46 0.69 -9.22 -19.36
CA LYS A 46 0.07 -8.08 -18.66
C LYS A 46 1.14 -7.16 -18.06
N LEU A 47 1.92 -6.49 -18.90
CA LEU A 47 3.09 -5.70 -18.50
C LEU A 47 2.79 -4.66 -17.41
N LYS A 48 1.66 -3.94 -17.53
CA LYS A 48 1.21 -2.97 -16.51
C LYS A 48 0.91 -3.61 -15.16
N LYS A 49 0.45 -4.86 -15.13
CA LYS A 49 0.25 -5.61 -13.88
C LYS A 49 1.60 -5.95 -13.26
N CYS A 50 2.55 -6.43 -14.05
CA CYS A 50 3.91 -6.73 -13.57
C CYS A 50 4.60 -5.49 -13.00
N GLN A 51 4.48 -4.36 -13.69
CA GLN A 51 5.00 -3.07 -13.22
C GLN A 51 4.40 -2.68 -11.87
N LYS A 52 3.07 -2.69 -11.74
CA LYS A 52 2.39 -2.36 -10.48
C LYS A 52 2.82 -3.25 -9.31
N GLU A 53 3.02 -4.55 -9.54
CA GLU A 53 3.50 -5.45 -8.49
C GLU A 53 4.95 -5.17 -8.09
N LEU A 54 5.81 -4.77 -9.04
CA LEU A 54 7.18 -4.36 -8.76
C LEU A 54 7.19 -3.08 -7.92
N ASP A 55 6.43 -2.06 -8.32
CA ASP A 55 6.32 -0.80 -7.60
C ASP A 55 5.79 -1.01 -6.17
N ARG A 56 4.78 -1.88 -6.02
CA ARG A 56 4.24 -2.26 -4.70
C ARG A 56 5.30 -2.90 -3.81
N LYS A 57 6.10 -3.83 -4.36
CA LYS A 57 7.18 -4.50 -3.62
C LYS A 57 8.27 -3.51 -3.22
N ASN A 58 8.69 -2.64 -4.13
CA ASN A 58 9.70 -1.62 -3.86
C ASN A 58 9.27 -0.65 -2.75
N LYS A 59 7.99 -0.25 -2.76
CA LYS A 59 7.41 0.56 -1.68
C LYS A 59 7.46 -0.16 -0.34
N ILE A 60 6.98 -1.41 -0.29
CA ILE A 60 7.00 -2.22 0.94
C ILE A 60 8.44 -2.39 1.47
N GLN A 61 9.41 -2.64 0.59
CA GLN A 61 10.81 -2.78 1.00
C GLN A 61 11.38 -1.49 1.59
N SER A 62 11.10 -0.34 0.96
CA SER A 62 11.55 0.97 1.44
C SER A 62 10.91 1.34 2.79
N ASP A 63 9.61 1.05 2.94
CA ASP A 63 8.87 1.28 4.18
C ASP A 63 9.39 0.38 5.30
N ASN A 64 9.65 -0.91 5.01
CA ASN A 64 10.22 -1.85 5.97
C ASN A 64 11.62 -1.44 6.42
N PHE A 65 12.47 -1.00 5.51
CA PHE A 65 13.81 -0.51 5.84
C PHE A 65 13.74 0.71 6.76
N SER A 66 12.88 1.68 6.43
CA SER A 66 12.65 2.88 7.24
C SER A 66 12.12 2.54 8.63
N LEU A 67 11.19 1.59 8.72
CA LEU A 67 10.66 1.09 10.00
C LEU A 67 11.76 0.45 10.85
N LEU A 68 12.55 -0.45 10.26
CA LEU A 68 13.65 -1.11 10.95
C LEU A 68 14.68 -0.12 11.48
N GLN A 69 15.03 0.90 10.69
CA GLN A 69 15.95 1.95 11.12
C GLN A 69 15.40 2.71 12.33
N ARG A 70 14.12 3.08 12.31
CA ARG A 70 13.44 3.77 13.43
C ARG A 70 13.34 2.89 14.68
N LEU A 71 12.96 1.63 14.52
CA LEU A 71 12.90 0.67 15.62
C LEU A 71 14.29 0.46 16.24
N GLY A 72 15.32 0.30 15.41
CA GLY A 72 16.70 0.19 15.88
C GLY A 72 17.15 1.41 16.67
N ALA A 73 16.77 2.62 16.25
CA ALA A 73 17.06 3.84 17.00
C ALA A 73 16.33 3.87 18.35
N ILE A 74 15.04 3.50 18.40
CA ILE A 74 14.26 3.44 19.64
C ILE A 74 14.86 2.40 20.60
N MET A 75 15.16 1.21 20.11
CA MET A 75 15.71 0.11 20.91
C MET A 75 17.10 0.43 21.48
N LYS A 76 17.92 1.19 20.74
CA LYS A 76 19.24 1.65 21.22
C LYS A 76 19.13 2.63 22.38
N VAL A 77 18.08 3.45 22.41
CA VAL A 77 17.93 4.51 23.42
C VAL A 77 16.89 4.09 24.45
N ASN A 78 17.33 3.45 25.54
CA ASN A 78 16.48 3.11 26.68
C ASN A 78 16.21 4.38 27.53
N ARG A 79 15.42 5.32 26.99
CA ARG A 79 15.11 6.62 27.64
C ARG A 79 14.26 6.49 28.89
N LEU A 80 13.61 5.34 29.07
CA LEU A 80 12.78 5.02 30.22
C LEU A 80 13.31 3.74 30.85
N ASP A 81 13.38 3.72 32.18
CA ASP A 81 13.75 2.52 32.91
C ASP A 81 12.62 1.50 32.81
N ASN A 82 12.65 0.68 31.75
CA ASN A 82 11.73 -0.43 31.52
C ASN A 82 11.99 -1.63 32.46
N HIS A 83 12.57 -1.39 33.64
CA HIS A 83 12.83 -2.41 34.64
C HIS A 83 11.87 -2.22 35.82
N TRP A 84 10.96 -3.17 35.97
CA TRP A 84 10.10 -3.23 37.14
C TRP A 84 10.88 -3.92 38.27
N ARG A 85 11.44 -3.15 39.22
CA ARG A 85 12.12 -3.74 40.40
C ARG A 85 11.19 -4.57 41.28
N LYS A 86 9.90 -4.24 41.26
CA LYS A 86 8.84 -5.00 41.92
C LYS A 86 7.93 -5.57 40.82
N PRO A 87 7.52 -6.84 40.90
CA PRO A 87 6.60 -7.41 39.92
C PRO A 87 5.31 -6.58 39.88
N LEU A 88 4.76 -6.41 38.67
CA LEU A 88 3.53 -5.66 38.46
C LEU A 88 2.42 -6.27 39.33
N PRO A 89 1.67 -5.46 40.11
CA PRO A 89 0.64 -5.98 40.98
C PRO A 89 -0.38 -6.75 40.15
N THR A 90 -0.46 -8.05 40.39
CA THR A 90 -1.42 -8.95 39.74
C THR A 90 -2.79 -8.74 40.36
N PHE A 91 -3.88 -8.98 39.61
CA PHE A 91 -5.26 -8.85 40.13
C PHE A 91 -5.50 -9.65 41.42
N HIS A 92 -4.83 -10.79 41.59
CA HIS A 92 -4.87 -11.63 42.79
C HIS A 92 -4.06 -11.11 43.99
N LYS A 93 -3.30 -10.02 43.82
CA LYS A 93 -2.54 -9.34 44.88
C LYS A 93 -2.94 -7.87 44.90
N LYS A 94 -4.17 -7.58 45.33
CA LYS A 94 -4.55 -6.25 45.82
C LYS A 94 -3.79 -5.96 47.12
N VAL A 95 -2.51 -5.64 47.02
CA VAL A 95 -1.83 -4.90 48.08
C VAL A 95 -2.39 -3.49 48.01
N GLY A 96 -3.30 -3.16 48.94
CA GLY A 96 -3.67 -1.78 49.15
C GLY A 96 -2.40 -0.98 49.38
N GLN A 97 -2.15 0.04 48.57
CA GLN A 97 -1.17 1.06 48.91
C GLN A 97 -1.78 1.88 50.06
N PHE A 98 -1.88 1.26 51.22
CA PHE A 98 -1.96 2.02 52.45
C PHE A 98 -0.56 2.62 52.58
N PHE A 99 -0.49 3.94 52.59
CA PHE A 99 0.71 4.63 52.99
C PHE A 99 1.10 4.07 54.36
N ASP A 100 2.23 3.38 54.46
CA ASP A 100 2.78 2.99 55.76
C ASP A 100 3.13 4.28 56.50
N CYS A 101 2.23 4.74 57.38
CA CYS A 101 2.44 5.86 58.29
C CYS A 101 3.69 5.68 59.17
N ASP A 102 4.22 4.46 59.29
CA ASP A 102 5.44 4.15 60.03
C ASP A 102 6.73 4.66 59.36
N SER A 103 6.68 5.00 58.06
CA SER A 103 7.81 5.65 57.39
C SER A 103 7.89 7.17 57.67
N VAL A 104 6.83 7.77 58.20
CA VAL A 104 6.76 9.21 58.55
C VAL A 104 7.34 9.48 59.95
N GLN A 105 7.40 8.48 60.83
CA GLN A 105 7.87 8.65 62.22
C GLN A 105 9.40 8.64 62.39
N ARG A 106 10.17 8.44 61.30
CA ARG A 106 11.64 8.41 61.34
C ARG A 106 12.31 9.68 60.81
N LEU A 107 11.59 10.81 60.74
CA LEU A 107 12.24 12.10 60.56
C LEU A 107 12.62 12.70 61.92
N PRO A 108 13.86 13.20 62.09
CA PRO A 108 14.24 13.95 63.28
C PRO A 108 13.42 15.25 63.37
N PRO A 109 13.26 15.84 64.58
CA PRO A 109 12.41 17.02 64.77
C PRO A 109 12.89 18.19 63.89
N PRO A 110 11.98 19.08 63.46
CA PRO A 110 12.32 20.18 62.57
C PRO A 110 13.26 21.15 63.31
N CYS A 111 14.54 21.09 62.98
CA CYS A 111 15.51 22.12 63.34
C CYS A 111 15.32 23.31 62.40
N SER A 112 14.71 24.38 62.94
CA SER A 112 14.78 25.80 62.58
C SER A 112 14.53 26.25 61.11
N PRO A 113 13.95 27.45 60.92
CA PRO A 113 13.52 27.90 59.59
C PRO A 113 14.73 28.31 58.75
N LEU A 114 15.12 27.47 57.79
CA LEU A 114 15.93 27.89 56.66
C LEU A 114 15.01 28.39 55.55
N SER A 115 15.37 29.55 55.03
CA SER A 115 14.83 30.32 53.90
C SER A 115 14.04 29.53 52.83
N PRO A 116 13.01 30.15 52.21
CA PRO A 116 12.22 29.49 51.18
C PRO A 116 13.13 29.01 50.04
N PRO A 117 13.01 27.75 49.57
CA PRO A 117 13.69 27.34 48.35
C PRO A 117 13.13 28.18 47.21
N GLU A 118 14.02 28.96 46.59
CA GLU A 118 13.75 29.68 45.36
C GLU A 118 13.10 28.73 44.36
N THR A 119 11.96 29.18 43.82
CA THR A 119 11.15 28.59 42.76
C THR A 119 11.79 27.40 42.05
N LEU A 120 11.36 26.19 42.42
CA LEU A 120 11.38 25.04 41.51
C LEU A 120 10.44 25.38 40.35
N GLY A 121 11.01 26.05 39.34
CA GLY A 121 10.34 26.32 38.08
C GLY A 121 9.78 25.00 37.56
N SER A 122 8.47 25.00 37.27
CA SER A 122 7.71 23.88 36.73
C SER A 122 8.49 23.14 35.65
N VAL A 123 9.20 22.06 36.03
CA VAL A 123 9.84 21.17 35.06
C VAL A 123 8.71 20.34 34.44
N ARG A 124 8.24 20.80 33.29
CA ARG A 124 7.19 20.13 32.52
C ARG A 124 7.81 18.93 31.82
N CYS A 125 7.17 17.77 31.92
CA CYS A 125 7.65 16.60 31.21
C CYS A 125 7.46 16.75 29.68
N TYR A 126 8.31 16.08 28.89
CA TYR A 126 8.31 16.14 27.43
C TYR A 126 6.92 15.82 26.81
N ALA A 127 6.12 14.97 27.47
CA ALA A 127 4.76 14.67 27.02
C ALA A 127 3.78 15.86 27.17
N CYS A 128 3.96 16.70 28.19
CA CYS A 128 3.20 17.93 28.38
C CYS A 128 3.67 19.04 27.42
N GLU A 129 4.97 19.10 27.12
CA GLU A 129 5.51 20.00 26.10
C GLU A 129 5.07 19.61 24.69
N TYR A 130 5.10 18.32 24.34
CA TYR A 130 4.66 17.82 23.04
C TYR A 130 3.17 18.07 22.79
N ARG A 131 2.32 17.92 23.82
CA ARG A 131 0.88 18.25 23.73
C ARG A 131 0.65 19.75 23.47
N LYS A 132 1.43 20.61 24.12
CA LYS A 132 1.37 22.07 23.93
C LYS A 132 1.90 22.49 22.55
N MET A 133 2.96 21.84 22.05
CA MET A 133 3.48 22.07 20.70
C MET A 133 2.44 21.68 19.64
N LYS A 134 1.80 20.51 19.80
CA LYS A 134 0.77 20.05 18.87
C LYS A 134 -0.48 20.94 18.89
N SER A 135 -0.88 21.44 20.07
CA SER A 135 -2.02 22.37 20.17
C SER A 135 -1.70 23.75 19.59
N LYS A 136 -0.46 24.23 19.72
CA LYS A 136 -0.01 25.49 19.08
C LYS A 136 0.03 25.37 17.57
N GLN A 137 0.57 24.28 17.05
CA GLN A 137 0.62 24.02 15.60
C GLN A 137 -0.79 23.86 15.01
N ALA A 138 -1.72 23.27 15.75
CA ALA A 138 -3.13 23.19 15.36
C ALA A 138 -3.86 24.55 15.40
N PHE A 139 -3.42 25.46 16.27
CA PHE A 139 -3.97 26.82 16.36
C PHE A 139 -3.39 27.74 15.27
N GLU A 140 -2.10 27.64 14.95
CA GLU A 140 -1.47 28.34 13.82
C GLU A 140 -2.05 27.88 12.47
N LEU A 141 -2.23 26.57 12.27
CA LEU A 141 -2.89 26.03 11.08
C LEU A 141 -4.38 26.39 11.00
N ALA A 142 -5.03 26.76 12.11
CA ALA A 142 -6.41 27.24 12.08
C ALA A 142 -6.51 28.73 11.71
N PHE A 143 -5.47 29.53 12.00
CA PHE A 143 -5.41 30.95 11.66
C PHE A 143 -4.92 31.24 10.24
N GLU A 144 -4.17 30.32 9.60
CA GLU A 144 -3.71 30.47 8.22
C GLU A 144 -4.76 30.09 7.15
N ASN A 145 -5.94 29.60 7.54
CA ASN A 145 -6.95 29.07 6.61
C ASN A 145 -8.17 30.00 6.37
N ASP A 146 -8.20 31.22 6.91
CA ASP A 146 -9.34 32.15 6.71
C ASP A 146 -9.16 33.17 5.57
N ASP A 147 -7.98 33.24 4.92
CA ASP A 147 -7.74 34.15 3.78
C ASP A 147 -7.58 33.37 2.46
N GLY A 148 -8.68 32.87 1.90
CA GLY A 148 -8.62 32.09 0.66
C GLY A 148 -9.97 31.86 -0.01
N ALA A 149 -10.61 32.94 -0.46
CA ALA A 149 -11.73 32.87 -1.39
C ALA A 149 -11.31 32.08 -2.66
N ILE A 150 -11.99 30.98 -2.95
CA ILE A 150 -11.92 30.29 -4.24
C ILE A 150 -13.36 30.01 -4.69
N ASP A 151 -13.74 30.71 -5.75
CA ASP A 151 -14.98 30.58 -6.50
C ASP A 151 -15.26 29.13 -6.90
N LEU A 152 -16.45 28.64 -6.53
CA LEU A 152 -17.01 27.41 -7.09
C LEU A 152 -17.66 27.73 -8.44
N PRO A 153 -17.33 27.04 -9.55
CA PRO A 153 -18.06 27.19 -10.79
C PRO A 153 -19.47 26.57 -10.66
N PRO A 154 -20.48 27.12 -11.37
CA PRO A 154 -21.86 26.68 -11.25
C PRO A 154 -22.05 25.28 -11.84
N ILE A 155 -22.75 24.43 -11.09
CA ILE A 155 -23.20 23.11 -11.54
C ILE A 155 -24.28 23.33 -12.60
N ASN A 156 -23.96 23.00 -13.84
CA ASN A 156 -24.91 23.02 -14.94
C ASN A 156 -25.79 21.78 -14.85
N MET A 157 -27.08 21.97 -14.54
CA MET A 157 -28.10 20.93 -14.63
C MET A 157 -28.76 20.99 -16.01
N TYR A 158 -28.45 19.99 -16.84
CA TYR A 158 -29.33 19.46 -17.86
C TYR A 158 -29.33 17.93 -17.76
#